data_AF-A0AAE4T1S9-F1
#
_entry.id   AF-A0AAE4T1S9-F1
#
_cell.length_a   1.000
_cell.length_b   1.000
_cell.length_c   1.000
_cell.angle_alpha   90.00
_cell.angle_beta   90.00
_cell.angle_gamma   90.00
#
_symmetry.space_group_name_H-M   'P 1'
#
loop_
_entity.id
_entity.type
_entity.pdbx_description
1 polymer ?
#
loop_
_entity_poly.entity_id
_entity_poly.type
_entity_poly.pdbx_seq_one_letter_code
_entity_poly.pdbx_strand_id
1 'polypeptide(L)'
;MANPLFYAKIILFGEYGMIEDSQGLVVPYSFYKGTLKFSQADSDSEFEINSNKHLQKYSDFLSELNLSDDFRLDIESFKKDIANGLFFDSNIPQGYGVGSSGALVAAIFERYSVNKHNPENISKDNLKHLKAVFGEMESYFHGKSSGMDPLICYMNLPILIENKENLDRVALPEGEHGKGAVFLIDSGQIGETGPMIQIFFEKLKNEGFRKTLKDEFIRYNNACIDAFLKKDMNPFFRNLKKLSHWAYEHFRPMIPENIFNAWKRGLDTNAYYLKLCGSGGGGYILGFTKDYDKADKMLEGFQKEVIYRF
;
A
#
# COMPACT_ATOMS: atom_id res chain seq x y z
N MET A 1 -5.84 7.70 -27.16
CA MET A 1 -5.55 6.50 -26.33
C MET A 1 -6.08 6.77 -24.93
N ALA A 2 -6.66 5.78 -24.24
CA ALA A 2 -7.10 5.96 -22.87
C ALA A 2 -5.89 6.20 -21.97
N ASN A 3 -5.96 7.17 -21.05
CA ASN A 3 -4.87 7.42 -20.10
C ASN A 3 -4.74 6.21 -19.15
N PRO A 4 -3.51 5.77 -18.83
CA PRO A 4 -3.31 4.66 -17.91
C PRO A 4 -3.88 4.97 -16.52
N LEU A 5 -4.36 3.94 -15.84
CA LEU A 5 -4.85 4.00 -14.46
C LEU A 5 -3.75 3.51 -13.53
N PHE A 6 -3.46 4.28 -12.49
CA PHE A 6 -2.48 3.92 -11.46
C PHE A 6 -3.23 3.58 -10.20
N TYR A 7 -3.16 2.31 -9.83
CA TYR A 7 -3.93 1.77 -8.73
C TYR A 7 -3.22 2.04 -7.41
N ALA A 8 -4.03 2.16 -6.36
CA ALA A 8 -3.56 2.11 -4.99
C ALA A 8 -2.86 0.78 -4.69
N LYS A 9 -2.28 0.68 -3.51
CA LYS A 9 -1.71 -0.57 -2.99
C LYS A 9 -2.25 -0.94 -1.63
N ILE A 10 -2.16 -2.22 -1.32
CA ILE A 10 -2.42 -2.80 -0.01
C ILE A 10 -1.20 -3.59 0.42
N ILE A 11 -0.72 -3.32 1.63
CA ILE A 11 0.25 -4.21 2.28
C ILE A 11 -0.55 -5.37 2.85
N LEU A 12 -0.54 -6.51 2.16
CA LEU A 12 -1.27 -7.69 2.63
C LEU A 12 -0.58 -8.27 3.87
N PHE A 13 0.76 -8.26 3.88
CA PHE A 13 1.61 -8.70 4.99
C PHE A 13 2.92 -7.89 5.06
N GLY A 14 3.52 -7.81 6.25
CA GLY A 14 4.86 -7.21 6.48
C GLY A 14 4.89 -5.86 7.20
N GLU A 15 3.74 -5.30 7.58
CA GLU A 15 3.70 -4.01 8.29
C GLU A 15 4.61 -4.01 9.51
N TYR A 16 5.44 -2.96 9.64
CA TYR A 16 6.48 -2.80 10.65
C TYR A 16 7.59 -3.87 10.65
N GLY A 17 7.26 -5.15 10.43
CA GLY A 17 8.23 -6.23 10.35
C GLY A 17 9.30 -5.99 9.28
N MET A 18 8.94 -5.37 8.14
CA MET A 18 9.92 -5.03 7.09
C MET A 18 11.04 -4.09 7.58
N ILE A 19 10.82 -3.32 8.65
CA ILE A 19 11.86 -2.50 9.28
C ILE A 19 12.94 -3.39 9.93
N GLU A 20 12.52 -4.56 10.43
CA GLU A 20 13.34 -5.58 11.09
C GLU A 20 13.55 -6.82 10.18
N ASP A 21 13.67 -6.60 8.86
CA ASP A 21 13.98 -7.61 7.84
C ASP A 21 12.99 -8.79 7.73
N SER A 22 11.72 -8.57 8.09
CA SER A 22 10.63 -9.46 7.74
C SER A 22 10.31 -9.41 6.25
N GLN A 23 9.71 -10.49 5.72
CA GLN A 23 9.11 -10.43 4.39
C GLN A 23 7.88 -9.51 4.40
N GLY A 24 7.59 -8.92 3.25
CA GLY A 24 6.35 -8.18 2.99
C GLY A 24 5.71 -8.64 1.69
N LEU A 25 4.38 -8.67 1.65
CA LEU A 25 3.62 -8.96 0.44
C LEU A 25 2.71 -7.77 0.16
N VAL A 26 2.97 -7.09 -0.95
CA VAL A 26 2.23 -5.89 -1.34
C VAL A 26 1.53 -6.14 -2.66
N VAL A 27 0.27 -5.74 -2.73
CA VAL A 27 -0.61 -6.04 -3.87
C VAL A 27 -1.24 -4.75 -4.40
N PRO A 28 -1.41 -4.61 -5.72
CA PRO A 28 -2.22 -3.54 -6.28
C PRO A 28 -3.67 -3.66 -5.80
N TYR A 29 -4.33 -2.52 -5.62
CA TYR A 29 -5.70 -2.43 -5.19
C TYR A 29 -6.51 -1.59 -6.17
N SER A 30 -7.31 -2.28 -6.99
CA SER A 30 -7.91 -1.71 -8.19
C SER A 30 -9.09 -0.77 -7.94
N PHE A 31 -9.68 -0.79 -6.75
CA PHE A 31 -10.82 0.04 -6.39
C PHE A 31 -10.46 1.54 -6.37
N TYR A 32 -9.26 1.83 -5.86
CA TYR A 32 -8.70 3.17 -5.84
C TYR A 32 -7.68 3.35 -6.95
N LYS A 33 -7.85 4.40 -7.72
CA LYS A 33 -7.04 4.69 -8.91
C LYS A 33 -6.95 6.17 -9.18
N GLY A 34 -5.82 6.55 -9.77
CA GLY A 34 -5.60 7.88 -10.30
C GLY A 34 -5.26 7.84 -11.79
N THR A 35 -5.55 8.93 -12.49
CA THR A 35 -5.12 9.14 -13.87
C THR A 35 -4.94 10.62 -14.15
N LEU A 36 -4.04 10.93 -15.08
CA LEU A 36 -3.83 12.28 -15.53
C LEU A 36 -4.93 12.65 -16.54
N LYS A 37 -5.57 13.80 -16.35
CA LYS A 37 -6.59 14.35 -17.24
C LYS A 37 -6.27 15.80 -17.54
N PHE A 38 -6.90 16.33 -18.59
CA PHE A 38 -6.91 17.76 -18.86
C PHE A 38 -8.28 18.31 -18.50
N SER A 39 -8.30 19.45 -17.82
CA SER A 39 -9.51 20.21 -17.57
C SER A 39 -10.21 20.53 -18.89
N GLN A 40 -11.54 20.49 -18.89
CA GLN A 40 -12.29 21.06 -20.00
C GLN A 40 -12.11 22.58 -20.00
N ALA A 41 -12.20 23.20 -21.17
CA ALA A 41 -12.21 24.66 -21.27
C ALA A 41 -13.31 25.21 -20.34
N ASP A 42 -12.99 26.24 -19.57
CA ASP A 42 -13.88 26.91 -18.61
C ASP A 42 -14.27 26.07 -17.36
N SER A 43 -13.47 25.05 -16.99
CA SER A 43 -13.62 24.35 -15.71
C SER A 43 -13.21 25.23 -14.53
N ASP A 44 -14.19 25.65 -13.72
CA ASP A 44 -13.99 26.34 -12.43
C ASP A 44 -13.87 25.37 -11.24
N SER A 45 -13.54 24.10 -11.51
CA SER A 45 -13.42 23.08 -10.46
C SER A 45 -12.25 23.40 -9.54
N GLU A 46 -12.53 23.76 -8.29
CA GLU A 46 -11.52 24.04 -7.26
C GLU A 46 -10.57 22.84 -7.06
N PHE A 47 -11.08 21.61 -7.19
CA PHE A 47 -10.27 20.40 -7.14
C PHE A 47 -9.23 20.34 -8.27
N GLU A 48 -9.65 20.59 -9.51
CA GLU A 48 -8.75 20.55 -10.68
C GLU A 48 -7.69 21.64 -10.59
N ILE A 49 -8.10 22.86 -10.20
CA ILE A 49 -7.19 24.00 -10.01
C ILE A 49 -6.14 23.69 -8.93
N ASN A 50 -6.56 23.13 -7.79
CA ASN A 50 -5.64 22.79 -6.71
C ASN A 50 -4.71 21.64 -7.10
N SER A 51 -5.21 20.63 -7.81
CA SER A 51 -4.40 19.53 -8.33
C SER A 51 -3.35 20.04 -9.34
N ASN A 52 -3.74 20.89 -10.29
CA ASN A 52 -2.83 21.53 -11.25
C ASN A 52 -1.74 22.37 -10.56
N LYS A 53 -2.10 23.20 -9.56
CA LYS A 53 -1.12 23.97 -8.77
C LYS A 53 -0.13 23.07 -8.02
N HIS A 54 -0.56 21.92 -7.51
CA HIS A 54 0.35 20.95 -6.91
C HIS A 54 1.29 20.35 -7.96
N LEU A 55 0.79 20.01 -9.16
CA LEU A 55 1.64 19.53 -10.25
C LEU A 55 2.68 20.55 -10.68
N GLN A 56 2.35 21.85 -10.69
CA GLN A 56 3.30 22.92 -10.98
C GLN A 56 4.48 22.90 -10.00
N LYS A 57 4.21 22.94 -8.70
CA LYS A 57 5.26 22.85 -7.66
C LYS A 57 6.08 21.57 -7.76
N TYR A 58 5.42 20.45 -8.07
CA TYR A 58 6.09 19.17 -8.23
C TYR A 58 6.98 19.16 -9.47
N SER A 59 6.57 19.79 -10.58
CA SER A 59 7.39 19.92 -11.79
C SER A 59 8.67 20.71 -11.57
N ASP A 60 8.64 21.73 -10.71
CA ASP A 60 9.81 22.50 -10.34
C ASP A 60 10.79 21.64 -9.53
N PHE A 61 10.29 20.91 -8.53
CA PHE A 61 11.09 19.93 -7.78
C PHE A 61 11.73 18.88 -8.70
N LEU A 62 10.95 18.28 -9.62
CA LEU A 62 11.47 17.26 -10.54
C LEU A 62 12.53 17.82 -11.50
N SER A 63 12.48 19.12 -11.83
CA SER A 63 13.50 19.77 -12.68
C SER A 63 14.87 19.91 -12.01
N GLU A 64 14.91 19.85 -10.68
CA GLU A 64 16.14 19.92 -9.88
C GLU A 64 16.77 18.54 -9.63
N LEU A 65 16.02 17.45 -9.87
CA LEU A 65 16.53 16.09 -9.69
C LEU A 65 17.55 15.73 -10.78
N ASN A 66 18.66 15.13 -10.35
CA ASN A 66 19.69 14.61 -11.25
C ASN A 66 19.52 13.09 -11.42
N LEU A 67 18.48 12.70 -12.15
CA LEU A 67 18.22 11.29 -12.46
C LEU A 67 19.18 10.79 -13.55
N SER A 68 19.52 9.50 -13.51
CA SER A 68 20.33 8.89 -14.57
C SER A 68 19.61 8.89 -15.92
N ASP A 69 20.38 8.86 -17.01
CA ASP A 69 19.85 8.96 -18.38
C ASP A 69 18.76 7.92 -18.69
N ASP A 70 18.88 6.70 -18.14
CA ASP A 70 17.91 5.61 -18.30
C ASP A 70 16.53 5.88 -17.66
N PHE A 71 16.44 6.90 -16.80
CA PHE A 71 15.22 7.28 -16.07
C PHE A 71 14.91 8.78 -16.20
N ARG A 72 15.49 9.44 -17.21
CA ARG A 72 15.31 10.86 -17.46
C ARG A 72 13.85 11.18 -17.76
N LEU A 73 13.37 12.30 -17.22
CA LEU A 73 12.03 12.84 -17.44
C LEU A 73 12.04 13.98 -18.48
N ASP A 74 11.02 14.04 -19.34
CA ASP A 74 10.72 15.17 -20.21
C ASP A 74 9.89 16.22 -19.45
N ILE A 75 10.60 17.01 -18.64
CA ILE A 75 10.00 18.05 -17.79
C ILE A 75 9.39 19.18 -18.61
N GLU A 76 9.92 19.48 -19.79
CA GLU A 76 9.38 20.52 -20.67
C GLU A 76 7.98 20.15 -21.17
N SER A 77 7.80 18.91 -21.62
CA SER A 77 6.48 18.39 -21.98
C SER A 77 5.53 18.37 -20.77
N PHE A 78 6.03 18.03 -19.57
CA PHE A 78 5.22 18.04 -18.35
C PHE A 78 4.74 19.46 -18.00
N LYS A 79 5.62 20.46 -18.01
CA LYS A 79 5.28 21.87 -17.75
C LYS A 79 4.30 22.41 -18.79
N LYS A 80 4.47 22.03 -20.07
CA LYS A 80 3.53 22.38 -21.14
C LYS A 80 2.14 21.78 -20.90
N ASP A 81 2.06 20.52 -20.51
CA ASP A 81 0.78 19.88 -20.21
C ASP A 81 0.10 20.53 -18.99
N ILE A 82 0.86 20.87 -17.93
CA ILE A 82 0.34 21.62 -16.78
C ILE A 82 -0.27 22.97 -17.23
N ALA A 83 0.42 23.71 -18.09
CA ALA A 83 -0.10 24.97 -18.64
C ALA A 83 -1.38 24.79 -19.47
N ASN A 84 -1.57 23.60 -20.05
CA ASN A 84 -2.79 23.23 -20.78
C ASN A 84 -3.89 22.64 -19.87
N GLY A 85 -3.77 22.76 -18.55
CA GLY A 85 -4.79 22.31 -17.60
C GLY A 85 -4.67 20.85 -17.19
N LEU A 86 -3.47 20.26 -17.22
CA LEU A 86 -3.26 18.91 -16.68
C LEU A 86 -3.57 18.87 -15.19
N PHE A 87 -4.31 17.87 -14.74
CA PHE A 87 -4.55 17.58 -13.33
C PHE A 87 -4.54 16.08 -13.08
N PHE A 88 -4.33 15.68 -11.84
CA PHE A 88 -4.42 14.28 -11.41
C PHE A 88 -5.80 14.03 -10.84
N ASP A 89 -6.61 13.27 -11.58
CA ASP A 89 -7.94 12.82 -11.18
C ASP A 89 -7.80 11.51 -10.41
N SER A 90 -8.16 11.50 -9.12
CA SER A 90 -7.92 10.36 -8.24
C SER A 90 -9.06 10.21 -7.24
N ASN A 91 -9.54 8.98 -7.09
CA ASN A 91 -10.42 8.61 -5.98
C ASN A 91 -9.67 7.97 -4.80
N ILE A 92 -8.33 7.93 -4.84
CA ILE A 92 -7.49 7.34 -3.79
C ILE A 92 -7.55 8.23 -2.54
N PRO A 93 -8.07 7.74 -1.39
CA PRO A 93 -8.17 8.56 -0.18
C PRO A 93 -6.78 8.94 0.35
N GLN A 94 -6.59 10.23 0.60
CA GLN A 94 -5.37 10.73 1.25
C GLN A 94 -5.38 10.37 2.74
N GLY A 95 -4.23 9.94 3.28
CA GLY A 95 -4.10 9.57 4.70
C GLY A 95 -4.64 8.18 5.08
N TYR A 96 -5.09 7.36 4.13
CA TYR A 96 -5.58 5.99 4.39
C TYR A 96 -4.50 4.90 4.21
N GLY A 97 -3.25 5.29 3.92
CA GLY A 97 -2.13 4.33 3.76
C GLY A 97 -2.13 3.53 2.45
N VAL A 98 -3.02 3.86 1.51
CA VAL A 98 -3.23 3.16 0.24
C VAL A 98 -2.40 3.70 -0.93
N GLY A 99 -1.53 4.69 -0.71
CA GLY A 99 -0.49 5.08 -1.68
C GLY A 99 -0.86 6.15 -2.71
N SER A 100 -1.60 7.21 -2.33
CA SER A 100 -1.95 8.31 -3.25
C SER A 100 -0.74 9.03 -3.86
N SER A 101 0.34 9.25 -3.10
CA SER A 101 1.58 9.84 -3.63
C SER A 101 2.24 8.90 -4.63
N GLY A 102 2.32 7.61 -4.28
CA GLY A 102 2.85 6.56 -5.15
C GLY A 102 2.17 6.51 -6.51
N ALA A 103 0.83 6.57 -6.53
CA ALA A 103 0.07 6.56 -7.78
C ALA A 103 0.34 7.81 -8.65
N LEU A 104 0.47 8.99 -8.03
CA LEU A 104 0.81 10.21 -8.76
C LEU A 104 2.23 10.15 -9.34
N VAL A 105 3.22 9.75 -8.53
CA VAL A 105 4.62 9.59 -8.96
C VAL A 105 4.71 8.61 -10.13
N ALA A 106 4.04 7.45 -10.02
CA ALA A 106 3.97 6.46 -11.08
C ALA A 106 3.32 7.01 -12.36
N ALA A 107 2.25 7.81 -12.23
CA ALA A 107 1.57 8.42 -13.36
C ALA A 107 2.44 9.42 -14.12
N ILE A 108 3.18 10.25 -13.39
CA ILE A 108 4.12 11.20 -13.98
C ILE A 108 5.27 10.45 -14.66
N PHE A 109 5.84 9.45 -14.00
CA PHE A 109 6.93 8.67 -14.58
C PHE A 109 6.51 7.93 -15.85
N GLU A 110 5.34 7.26 -15.87
CA GLU A 110 4.86 6.54 -17.06
C GLU A 110 4.60 7.47 -18.26
N ARG A 111 4.16 8.71 -17.99
CA ARG A 111 3.82 9.67 -19.04
C ARG A 111 5.04 10.44 -19.56
N TYR A 112 5.97 10.81 -18.67
CA TYR A 112 7.05 11.72 -18.99
C TYR A 112 8.45 11.09 -18.94
N SER A 113 8.59 9.82 -18.56
CA SER A 113 9.88 9.13 -18.72
C SER A 113 10.21 8.99 -20.20
N VAL A 114 11.43 9.39 -20.55
CA VAL A 114 11.97 9.30 -21.91
C VAL A 114 12.19 7.84 -22.30
N ASN A 115 12.63 7.01 -21.35
CA ASN A 115 12.87 5.60 -21.53
C ASN A 115 11.83 4.80 -20.75
N LYS A 116 10.97 4.07 -21.45
CA LYS A 116 9.92 3.26 -20.82
C LYS A 116 10.45 1.91 -20.37
N HIS A 117 10.11 1.55 -19.14
CA HIS A 117 10.46 0.25 -18.56
C HIS A 117 9.19 -0.58 -18.41
N ASN A 118 8.99 -1.57 -19.29
CA ASN A 118 7.80 -2.40 -19.26
C ASN A 118 7.78 -3.30 -18.00
N PRO A 119 6.72 -3.22 -17.15
CA PRO A 119 6.57 -4.07 -15.98
C PRO A 119 6.68 -5.59 -16.24
N GLU A 120 6.31 -6.06 -17.44
CA GLU A 120 6.33 -7.48 -17.80
C GLU A 120 7.77 -8.02 -17.98
N ASN A 121 8.69 -7.19 -18.48
CA ASN A 121 10.03 -7.64 -18.90
C ASN A 121 11.18 -6.99 -18.12
N ILE A 122 10.88 -6.24 -17.05
CA ILE A 122 11.91 -5.58 -16.25
C ILE A 122 12.81 -6.58 -15.51
N SER A 123 14.13 -6.34 -15.53
CA SER A 123 15.11 -7.14 -14.80
C SER A 123 15.09 -6.82 -13.29
N LYS A 124 15.64 -7.72 -12.46
CA LYS A 124 15.81 -7.45 -11.01
C LYS A 124 16.67 -6.21 -10.75
N ASP A 125 17.68 -5.98 -11.58
CA ASP A 125 18.58 -4.83 -11.45
C ASP A 125 17.86 -3.51 -11.78
N ASN A 126 17.09 -3.49 -12.88
CA ASN A 126 16.28 -2.34 -13.25
C ASN A 126 15.19 -2.05 -12.21
N LEU A 127 14.61 -3.08 -11.57
CA LEU A 127 13.67 -2.88 -10.45
C LEU A 127 14.34 -2.15 -9.27
N LYS A 128 15.60 -2.47 -8.95
CA LYS A 128 16.35 -1.79 -7.89
C LYS A 128 16.64 -0.32 -8.25
N HIS A 129 17.07 -0.05 -9.49
CA HIS A 129 17.27 1.33 -9.96
C HIS A 129 15.96 2.12 -10.00
N LEU A 130 14.88 1.52 -10.51
CA LEU A 130 13.58 2.16 -10.56
C LEU A 130 13.05 2.49 -9.17
N LYS A 131 13.24 1.59 -8.19
CA LYS A 131 12.96 1.86 -6.77
C LYS A 131 13.74 3.09 -6.26
N ALA A 132 15.03 3.19 -6.56
CA ALA A 132 15.85 4.32 -6.12
C ALA A 132 15.33 5.65 -6.71
N VAL A 133 15.10 5.67 -8.02
CA VAL A 133 14.51 6.83 -8.74
C VAL A 133 13.16 7.22 -8.15
N PHE A 134 12.28 6.26 -7.91
CA PHE A 134 11.00 6.53 -7.27
C PHE A 134 11.13 7.05 -5.84
N GLY A 135 12.17 6.63 -5.11
CA GLY A 135 12.50 7.18 -3.79
C GLY A 135 12.86 8.66 -3.87
N GLU A 136 13.65 9.06 -4.87
CA GLU A 136 13.98 10.47 -5.12
C GLU A 136 12.74 11.27 -5.53
N MET A 137 11.95 10.77 -6.47
CA MET A 137 10.73 11.45 -6.93
C MET A 137 9.68 11.61 -5.83
N GLU A 138 9.49 10.61 -4.97
CA GLU A 138 8.49 10.65 -3.90
C GLU A 138 8.98 11.43 -2.67
N SER A 139 10.29 11.69 -2.55
CA SER A 139 10.86 12.49 -1.45
C SER A 139 10.24 13.88 -1.33
N TYR A 140 9.69 14.44 -2.42
CA TYR A 140 8.88 15.66 -2.40
C TYR A 140 7.75 15.63 -1.37
N PHE A 141 7.07 14.50 -1.21
CA PHE A 141 5.88 14.39 -0.35
C PHE A 141 6.24 14.08 1.11
N HIS A 142 7.30 13.31 1.34
CA HIS A 142 7.59 12.72 2.66
C HIS A 142 9.02 13.00 3.17
N GLY A 143 9.81 13.78 2.44
CA GLY A 143 11.23 14.09 2.71
C GLY A 143 12.17 12.90 2.44
N LYS A 144 11.90 11.73 3.03
CA LYS A 144 12.63 10.48 2.77
C LYS A 144 11.65 9.40 2.35
N SER A 145 11.81 8.87 1.14
CA SER A 145 11.02 7.74 0.65
C SER A 145 11.89 6.51 0.39
N SER A 146 11.28 5.33 0.51
CA SER A 146 11.86 4.05 0.09
C SER A 146 11.66 3.76 -1.40
N GLY A 147 10.83 4.54 -2.10
CA GLY A 147 10.44 4.34 -3.50
C GLY A 147 9.52 3.15 -3.75
N MET A 148 9.10 2.45 -2.70
CA MET A 148 8.27 1.24 -2.80
C MET A 148 6.86 1.56 -3.30
N ASP A 149 6.21 2.57 -2.73
CA ASP A 149 4.82 2.89 -3.04
C ASP A 149 4.65 3.25 -4.53
N PRO A 150 5.46 4.16 -5.13
CA PRO A 150 5.43 4.39 -6.56
C PRO A 150 5.82 3.18 -7.39
N LEU A 151 6.81 2.39 -6.96
CA LEU A 151 7.21 1.17 -7.66
C LEU A 151 6.03 0.21 -7.81
N ILE A 152 5.28 -0.02 -6.73
CA ILE A 152 4.12 -0.91 -6.76
C ILE A 152 3.02 -0.35 -7.66
N CYS A 153 2.73 0.96 -7.56
CA CYS A 153 1.72 1.61 -8.39
C CYS A 153 2.08 1.57 -9.88
N TYR A 154 3.37 1.71 -10.20
CA TYR A 154 3.90 1.68 -11.57
C TYR A 154 3.88 0.26 -12.14
N MET A 155 4.39 -0.70 -11.37
CA MET A 155 4.48 -2.09 -11.81
C MET A 155 3.11 -2.73 -11.97
N ASN A 156 2.13 -2.30 -11.17
CA ASN A 156 0.78 -2.86 -11.12
C ASN A 156 0.79 -4.40 -11.02
N LEU A 157 1.76 -4.93 -10.26
CA LEU A 157 1.95 -6.36 -10.02
C LEU A 157 2.15 -6.60 -8.52
N PRO A 158 1.76 -7.78 -8.00
CA PRO A 158 2.10 -8.19 -6.65
C PRO A 158 3.62 -8.30 -6.48
N ILE A 159 4.14 -7.70 -5.40
CA ILE A 159 5.57 -7.70 -5.07
C ILE A 159 5.77 -8.39 -3.73
N LEU A 160 6.64 -9.40 -3.74
CA LEU A 160 7.22 -10.00 -2.55
C LEU A 160 8.51 -9.24 -2.20
N ILE A 161 8.52 -8.67 -1.02
CA ILE A 161 9.69 -8.05 -0.40
C ILE A 161 10.32 -9.14 0.46
N GLU A 162 11.47 -9.68 0.06
CA GLU A 162 12.16 -10.68 0.88
C GLU A 162 12.91 -10.02 2.04
N ASN A 163 13.49 -8.85 1.76
CA ASN A 163 14.17 -7.97 2.72
C ASN A 163 14.30 -6.57 2.10
N LYS A 164 15.02 -5.65 2.76
CA LYS A 164 15.20 -4.26 2.30
C LYS A 164 15.79 -4.12 0.89
N GLU A 165 16.57 -5.11 0.44
CA GLU A 165 17.34 -5.08 -0.80
C GLU A 165 16.79 -6.00 -1.90
N ASN A 166 16.02 -7.03 -1.53
CA ASN A 166 15.53 -8.05 -2.45
C ASN A 166 14.02 -7.95 -2.61
N LEU A 167 13.63 -7.70 -3.86
CA LEU A 167 12.26 -7.63 -4.33
C LEU A 167 12.06 -8.63 -5.44
N ASP A 168 10.93 -9.33 -5.40
CA ASP A 168 10.54 -10.29 -6.41
C ASP A 168 9.09 -10.11 -6.84
N ARG A 169 8.85 -10.32 -8.14
CA ARG A 169 7.49 -10.38 -8.69
C ARG A 169 6.90 -11.73 -8.33
N VAL A 170 5.67 -11.72 -7.83
CA VAL A 170 4.92 -12.95 -7.53
C VAL A 170 3.56 -12.90 -8.19
N ALA A 171 3.01 -14.07 -8.53
CA ALA A 171 1.62 -14.19 -8.91
C ALA A 171 0.79 -14.45 -7.65
N LEU A 172 -0.34 -13.75 -7.51
CA LEU A 172 -1.32 -14.16 -6.52
C LEU A 172 -2.02 -15.42 -7.02
N PRO A 173 -2.36 -16.36 -6.12
CA PRO A 173 -3.22 -17.48 -6.49
C PRO A 173 -4.54 -16.94 -7.05
N GLU A 174 -5.08 -17.61 -8.07
CA GLU A 174 -6.41 -17.28 -8.58
C GLU A 174 -7.45 -17.48 -7.49
N GLY A 175 -8.30 -16.46 -7.32
CA GLY A 175 -9.42 -16.50 -6.41
C GLY A 175 -10.46 -17.52 -6.85
N GLU A 176 -11.17 -18.08 -5.88
CA GLU A 176 -12.26 -19.02 -6.13
C GLU A 176 -13.59 -18.41 -5.69
N HIS A 177 -14.71 -18.93 -6.20
CA HIS A 177 -16.05 -18.63 -5.69
C HIS A 177 -16.33 -19.35 -4.35
N GLY A 178 -15.39 -19.25 -3.41
CA GLY A 178 -15.48 -19.81 -2.08
C GLY A 178 -16.10 -18.84 -1.07
N LYS A 179 -16.37 -19.36 0.12
CA LYS A 179 -16.89 -18.56 1.25
C LYS A 179 -15.81 -17.75 1.95
N GLY A 180 -14.54 -18.12 1.76
CA GLY A 180 -13.41 -17.41 2.32
C GLY A 180 -13.20 -16.06 1.65
N ALA A 181 -12.67 -15.11 2.41
CA ALA A 181 -12.42 -13.77 1.89
C ALA A 181 -11.25 -13.09 2.59
N VAL A 182 -10.54 -12.27 1.83
CA VAL A 182 -9.78 -11.12 2.32
C VAL A 182 -10.60 -9.88 2.02
N PHE A 183 -10.72 -8.99 2.99
CA PHE A 183 -11.52 -7.78 2.88
C PHE A 183 -10.89 -6.63 3.66
N LEU A 184 -11.26 -5.42 3.29
CA LEU A 184 -10.94 -4.21 4.03
C LEU A 184 -12.10 -3.82 4.93
N ILE A 185 -11.78 -3.18 6.05
CA ILE A 185 -12.72 -2.51 6.94
C ILE A 185 -12.26 -1.05 7.04
N ASP A 186 -13.14 -0.11 6.69
CA ASP A 186 -12.89 1.30 6.96
C ASP A 186 -13.06 1.58 8.46
N SER A 187 -12.01 2.10 9.10
CA SER A 187 -12.09 2.51 10.50
C SER A 187 -12.94 3.75 10.73
N GLY A 188 -13.25 4.51 9.67
CA GLY A 188 -14.02 5.76 9.73
C GLY A 188 -13.22 6.97 10.21
N GLN A 189 -11.91 6.83 10.40
CA GLN A 189 -11.02 7.91 10.80
C GLN A 189 -9.74 7.90 9.98
N ILE A 190 -9.15 9.07 9.75
CA ILE A 190 -7.88 9.21 9.04
C ILE A 190 -6.74 8.80 9.98
N GLY A 191 -5.79 8.01 9.47
CA GLY A 191 -4.59 7.62 10.22
C GLY A 191 -3.42 8.56 9.94
N GLU A 192 -2.59 8.80 10.96
CA GLU A 192 -1.33 9.53 10.79
C GLU A 192 -0.14 8.59 10.90
N THR A 193 0.60 8.43 9.80
CA THR A 193 1.75 7.51 9.74
C THR A 193 2.88 7.90 10.69
N GLY A 194 3.19 9.20 10.81
CA GLY A 194 4.31 9.70 11.62
C GLY A 194 4.25 9.27 13.09
N PRO A 195 3.16 9.59 13.83
CA PRO A 195 2.99 9.17 15.21
C PRO A 195 3.04 7.64 15.40
N MET A 196 2.46 6.86 14.50
CA MET A 196 2.45 5.39 14.61
C MET A 196 3.86 4.80 14.46
N ILE A 197 4.66 5.35 13.54
CA ILE A 197 6.07 4.98 13.39
C ILE A 197 6.87 5.32 14.66
N GLN A 198 6.64 6.48 15.27
CA GLN A 198 7.31 6.85 16.52
C GLN A 198 6.97 5.86 17.65
N ILE A 199 5.69 5.50 17.81
CA ILE A 199 5.26 4.50 18.80
C ILE A 199 5.98 3.16 18.57
N PHE A 200 6.12 2.74 17.31
CA PHE A 200 6.83 1.50 16.98
C PHE A 200 8.32 1.57 17.35
N PHE A 201 9.01 2.66 17.00
CA PHE A 201 10.42 2.83 17.37
C PHE A 201 10.64 2.90 18.89
N GLU A 202 9.73 3.54 19.63
CA GLU A 202 9.78 3.51 21.09
C GLU A 202 9.60 2.09 21.64
N LYS A 203 8.68 1.30 21.08
CA LYS A 203 8.53 -0.12 21.45
C LYS A 203 9.78 -0.94 21.15
N LEU A 204 10.46 -0.70 20.02
CA LEU A 204 11.70 -1.37 19.66
C LEU A 204 12.85 -1.14 20.65
N LYS A 205 12.83 -0.07 21.45
CA LYS A 205 13.83 0.12 22.52
C LYS A 205 13.73 -0.96 23.59
N ASN A 206 12.57 -1.59 23.77
CA ASN A 206 12.36 -2.69 24.71
C ASN A 206 12.84 -4.04 24.15
N GLU A 207 13.75 -4.71 24.87
CA GLU A 207 14.31 -6.01 24.47
C GLU A 207 13.27 -7.13 24.40
N GLY A 208 12.32 -7.15 25.34
CA GLY A 208 11.23 -8.13 25.35
C GLY A 208 10.35 -8.00 24.10
N PHE A 209 9.97 -6.77 23.74
CA PHE A 209 9.22 -6.51 22.52
C PHE A 209 9.99 -6.95 21.28
N ARG A 210 11.27 -6.55 21.13
CA ARG A 210 12.13 -6.98 20.00
C ARG A 210 12.19 -8.49 19.85
N LYS A 211 12.33 -9.21 20.97
CA LYS A 211 12.35 -10.67 20.97
C LYS A 211 11.03 -11.23 20.45
N THR A 212 9.89 -10.79 20.98
CA THR A 212 8.57 -11.27 20.52
C THR A 212 8.30 -10.90 19.06
N LEU A 213 8.71 -9.72 18.60
CA LEU A 213 8.59 -9.32 17.21
C LEU A 213 9.36 -10.30 16.29
N LYS A 214 10.60 -10.63 16.64
CA LYS A 214 11.43 -11.54 15.86
C LYS A 214 10.96 -13.00 15.92
N ASP A 215 10.76 -13.52 17.12
CA ASP A 215 10.48 -14.95 17.35
C ASP A 215 9.03 -15.34 16.99
N GLU A 216 8.11 -14.36 17.03
CA GLU A 216 6.68 -14.58 16.84
C GLU A 216 6.15 -13.85 15.60
N PHE A 217 6.09 -12.51 15.61
CA PHE A 217 5.45 -11.75 14.53
C PHE A 217 6.06 -12.04 13.16
N ILE A 218 7.39 -11.91 13.03
CA ILE A 218 8.09 -12.15 11.75
C ILE A 218 7.87 -13.60 11.29
N ARG A 219 7.99 -14.55 12.22
CA ARG A 219 7.75 -15.98 11.94
C ARG A 219 6.33 -16.22 11.42
N TYR A 220 5.31 -15.69 12.09
CA TYR A 220 3.91 -15.88 11.69
C TYR A 220 3.61 -15.17 10.38
N ASN A 221 4.12 -13.95 10.19
CA ASN A 221 3.96 -13.16 8.97
C ASN A 221 4.53 -13.88 7.75
N ASN A 222 5.79 -14.31 7.82
CA ASN A 222 6.45 -15.01 6.70
C ASN A 222 5.74 -16.34 6.40
N ALA A 223 5.29 -17.06 7.42
CA ALA A 223 4.52 -18.29 7.23
C ALA A 223 3.12 -18.03 6.64
N CYS A 224 2.50 -16.87 6.89
CA CYS A 224 1.26 -16.48 6.22
C CYS A 224 1.50 -16.19 4.74
N ILE A 225 2.57 -15.46 4.40
CA ILE A 225 2.94 -15.16 3.01
C ILE A 225 3.17 -16.46 2.23
N ASP A 226 4.02 -17.35 2.74
CA ASP A 226 4.34 -18.63 2.09
C ASP A 226 3.09 -19.49 1.87
N ALA A 227 2.26 -19.64 2.91
CA ALA A 227 1.03 -20.43 2.84
C ALA A 227 0.00 -19.81 1.89
N PHE A 228 -0.13 -18.48 1.87
CA PHE A 228 -1.05 -17.77 0.98
C PHE A 228 -0.66 -17.96 -0.48
N LEU A 229 0.61 -17.73 -0.83
CA LEU A 229 1.12 -17.89 -2.20
C LEU A 229 1.01 -19.34 -2.70
N LYS A 230 1.16 -20.33 -1.80
CA LYS A 230 0.98 -21.76 -2.12
C LYS A 230 -0.47 -22.25 -2.06
N LYS A 231 -1.42 -21.37 -1.72
CA LYS A 231 -2.84 -21.71 -1.52
C LYS A 231 -3.11 -22.75 -0.42
N ASP A 232 -2.21 -22.87 0.55
CA ASP A 232 -2.38 -23.80 1.68
C ASP A 232 -3.11 -23.11 2.86
N MET A 233 -4.44 -23.17 2.84
CA MET A 233 -5.29 -22.39 3.75
C MET A 233 -5.23 -22.85 5.22
N ASN A 234 -4.87 -24.10 5.49
CA ASN A 234 -4.77 -24.60 6.86
C ASN A 234 -3.62 -23.97 7.67
N PRO A 235 -2.34 -24.04 7.23
CA PRO A 235 -1.26 -23.31 7.87
C PRO A 235 -1.45 -21.80 7.77
N PHE A 236 -2.05 -21.29 6.69
CA PHE A 236 -2.38 -19.86 6.57
C PHE A 236 -3.20 -19.38 7.77
N PHE A 237 -4.39 -19.94 7.99
CA PHE A 237 -5.26 -19.51 9.09
C PHE A 237 -4.70 -19.79 10.47
N ARG A 238 -3.93 -20.88 10.63
CA ARG A 238 -3.26 -21.19 11.90
C ARG A 238 -2.24 -20.12 12.28
N ASN A 239 -1.42 -19.66 11.33
CA ASN A 239 -0.44 -18.60 11.57
C ASN A 239 -1.11 -17.23 11.64
N LEU A 240 -2.13 -16.99 10.82
CA LEU A 240 -2.85 -15.73 10.80
C LEU A 240 -3.56 -15.44 12.12
N LYS A 241 -4.17 -16.46 12.75
CA LYS A 241 -4.72 -16.32 14.11
C LYS A 241 -3.67 -15.82 15.10
N LYS A 242 -2.47 -16.41 15.06
CA LYS A 242 -1.36 -16.03 15.95
C LYS A 242 -0.85 -14.62 15.65
N LEU A 243 -0.69 -14.28 14.36
CA LEU A 243 -0.30 -12.95 13.92
C LEU A 243 -1.31 -11.88 14.36
N SER A 244 -2.60 -12.16 14.17
CA SER A 244 -3.71 -11.27 14.55
C SER A 244 -3.77 -11.06 16.05
N HIS A 245 -3.57 -12.11 16.84
CA HIS A 245 -3.52 -12.02 18.30
C HIS A 245 -2.31 -11.22 18.77
N TRP A 246 -1.11 -11.50 18.25
CA TRP A 246 0.10 -10.74 18.57
C TRP A 246 -0.06 -9.25 18.27
N ALA A 247 -0.59 -8.92 17.09
CA ALA A 247 -0.84 -7.53 16.69
C ALA A 247 -1.87 -6.85 17.61
N TYR A 248 -2.95 -7.55 17.98
CA TYR A 248 -3.95 -7.05 18.91
C TYR A 248 -3.35 -6.68 20.27
N GLU A 249 -2.44 -7.50 20.81
CA GLU A 249 -1.79 -7.25 22.09
C GLU A 249 -0.75 -6.13 22.02
N HIS A 250 0.13 -6.19 21.02
CA HIS A 250 1.31 -5.34 20.98
C HIS A 250 1.10 -3.99 20.27
N PHE A 251 0.14 -3.91 19.34
CA PHE A 251 -0.18 -2.70 18.57
C PHE A 251 -1.45 -1.98 19.06
N ARG A 252 -1.90 -2.22 20.29
CA ARG A 252 -3.05 -1.52 20.89
C ARG A 252 -3.14 -0.01 20.57
N PRO A 253 -2.07 0.79 20.70
CA PRO A 253 -2.15 2.23 20.43
C PRO A 253 -2.40 2.59 18.95
N MET A 254 -2.19 1.63 18.04
CA MET A 254 -2.33 1.78 16.59
C MET A 254 -3.67 1.22 16.09
N ILE A 255 -4.53 0.72 16.97
CA ILE A 255 -5.83 0.14 16.61
C ILE A 255 -6.93 1.10 17.05
N PRO A 256 -7.74 1.64 16.12
CA PRO A 256 -8.90 2.47 16.44
C PRO A 256 -9.85 1.79 17.42
N GLU A 257 -10.49 2.54 18.32
CA GLU A 257 -11.26 1.97 19.44
C GLU A 257 -12.46 1.12 18.97
N ASN A 258 -13.17 1.58 17.94
CA ASN A 258 -14.26 0.84 17.30
C ASN A 258 -13.77 -0.49 16.73
N ILE A 259 -12.60 -0.50 16.08
CA ILE A 259 -11.97 -1.69 15.52
C ILE A 259 -11.47 -2.62 16.62
N PHE A 260 -10.90 -2.10 17.71
CA PHE A 260 -10.31 -2.91 18.78
C PHE A 260 -11.32 -3.90 19.36
N ASN A 261 -12.54 -3.45 19.63
CA ASN A 261 -13.63 -4.30 20.13
C ASN A 261 -14.08 -5.36 19.09
N ALA A 262 -14.18 -4.97 17.82
CA ALA A 262 -14.50 -5.89 16.73
C ALA A 262 -13.39 -6.94 16.55
N TRP A 263 -12.13 -6.54 16.65
CA TRP A 263 -10.97 -7.42 16.52
C TRP A 263 -10.98 -8.50 17.59
N LYS A 264 -11.19 -8.12 18.86
CA LYS A 264 -11.30 -9.06 19.98
C LYS A 264 -12.39 -10.10 19.74
N ARG A 265 -13.58 -9.66 19.31
CA ARG A 265 -14.71 -10.56 18.98
C ARG A 265 -14.36 -11.56 17.89
N GLY A 266 -13.62 -11.14 16.87
CA GLY A 266 -13.12 -12.03 15.81
C GLY A 266 -12.20 -13.13 16.36
N LEU A 267 -11.25 -12.74 17.20
CA LEU A 267 -10.31 -13.67 17.86
C LEU A 267 -11.02 -14.67 18.77
N ASP A 268 -11.95 -14.21 19.62
CA ASP A 268 -12.67 -15.03 20.59
C ASP A 268 -13.56 -16.08 19.88
N THR A 269 -14.19 -15.69 18.77
CA THR A 269 -15.14 -16.54 18.04
C THR A 269 -14.53 -17.34 16.89
N ASN A 270 -13.29 -17.02 16.49
CA ASN A 270 -12.64 -17.51 15.27
C ASN A 270 -13.46 -17.26 13.98
N ALA A 271 -14.32 -16.24 13.98
CA ALA A 271 -15.13 -15.88 12.82
C ALA A 271 -14.32 -15.14 11.76
N TYR A 272 -13.36 -14.32 12.19
CA TYR A 272 -12.43 -13.59 11.33
C TYR A 272 -11.18 -13.21 12.12
N TYR A 273 -10.11 -12.91 11.40
CA TYR A 273 -8.86 -12.39 11.95
C TYR A 273 -8.57 -11.05 11.29
N LEU A 274 -8.23 -10.05 12.10
CA LEU A 274 -7.88 -8.73 11.61
C LEU A 274 -6.37 -8.49 11.74
N LYS A 275 -5.84 -7.59 10.93
CA LYS A 275 -4.50 -7.00 11.07
C LYS A 275 -4.51 -5.56 10.59
N LEU A 276 -3.50 -4.79 10.98
CA LEU A 276 -3.29 -3.46 10.41
C LEU A 276 -3.13 -3.56 8.89
N CYS A 277 -3.54 -2.51 8.18
CA CYS A 277 -3.24 -2.31 6.76
C CYS A 277 -2.42 -1.02 6.65
N GLY A 278 -1.09 -1.16 6.60
CA GLY A 278 -0.16 -0.01 6.69
C GLY A 278 0.18 0.39 8.13
N SER A 279 0.28 1.70 8.40
CA SER A 279 0.79 2.22 9.68
C SER A 279 -0.18 2.06 10.85
N GLY A 280 -1.49 1.93 10.61
CA GLY A 280 -2.50 1.94 11.67
C GLY A 280 -2.86 3.34 12.15
N GLY A 281 -3.56 3.44 13.27
CA GLY A 281 -4.10 4.70 13.83
C GLY A 281 -5.37 5.19 13.12
N GLY A 282 -5.75 4.59 12.00
CA GLY A 282 -6.92 4.92 11.20
C GLY A 282 -6.85 4.23 9.84
N GLY A 283 -7.56 4.77 8.86
CA GLY A 283 -7.63 4.23 7.50
C GLY A 283 -8.27 2.85 7.46
N TYR A 284 -7.69 1.95 6.66
CA TYR A 284 -8.18 0.60 6.51
C TYR A 284 -7.57 -0.39 7.50
N ILE A 285 -8.34 -1.43 7.79
CA ILE A 285 -7.94 -2.63 8.52
C ILE A 285 -8.19 -3.82 7.61
N LEU A 286 -7.24 -4.77 7.56
CA LEU A 286 -7.38 -5.98 6.77
C LEU A 286 -8.08 -7.06 7.60
N GLY A 287 -9.10 -7.67 7.02
CA GLY A 287 -9.85 -8.78 7.57
C GLY A 287 -9.72 -10.03 6.73
N PHE A 288 -9.71 -11.18 7.40
CA PHE A 288 -9.58 -12.50 6.79
C PHE A 288 -10.56 -13.46 7.43
N THR A 289 -11.25 -14.25 6.63
CA THR A 289 -12.24 -15.22 7.13
C THR A 289 -12.38 -16.41 6.20
N LYS A 290 -12.81 -17.54 6.76
CA LYS A 290 -13.24 -18.74 6.01
C LYS A 290 -14.73 -18.66 5.61
N ASP A 291 -15.49 -17.75 6.20
CA ASP A 291 -16.92 -17.57 5.96
C ASP A 291 -17.28 -16.07 6.04
N TYR A 292 -17.27 -15.41 4.88
CA TYR A 292 -17.52 -13.98 4.80
C TYR A 292 -18.94 -13.60 5.21
N ASP A 293 -19.94 -14.42 4.90
CA ASP A 293 -21.34 -14.09 5.26
C ASP A 293 -21.52 -14.05 6.78
N LYS A 294 -20.81 -14.94 7.50
CA LYS A 294 -20.75 -14.91 8.96
C LYS A 294 -19.98 -13.68 9.46
N ALA A 295 -18.82 -13.38 8.87
CA ALA A 295 -18.01 -12.23 9.28
C ALA A 295 -18.72 -10.90 9.04
N ASP A 296 -19.41 -10.76 7.90
CA ASP A 296 -20.16 -9.57 7.50
C ASP A 296 -21.25 -9.22 8.51
N LYS A 297 -22.05 -10.21 8.92
CA LYS A 297 -23.06 -10.07 9.98
C LYS A 297 -22.45 -9.66 11.32
N MET A 298 -21.30 -10.21 11.68
CA MET A 298 -20.64 -9.90 12.96
C MET A 298 -19.98 -8.52 12.99
N LEU A 299 -19.68 -7.98 11.80
CA LEU A 299 -19.10 -6.67 11.55
C LEU A 299 -20.15 -5.70 10.97
N GLU A 300 -21.42 -5.88 11.32
CA GLU A 300 -22.49 -4.96 10.95
C GLU A 300 -22.17 -3.55 11.47
N GLY A 301 -22.48 -2.54 10.64
CA GLY A 301 -22.17 -1.13 10.92
C GLY A 301 -20.79 -0.68 10.44
N PHE A 302 -19.87 -1.59 10.12
CA PHE A 302 -18.62 -1.22 9.44
C PHE A 302 -18.78 -1.22 7.92
N GLN A 303 -18.18 -0.23 7.26
CA GLN A 303 -17.99 -0.26 5.82
C GLN A 303 -16.88 -1.25 5.47
N LYS A 304 -17.17 -2.16 4.55
CA LYS A 304 -16.30 -3.28 4.23
C LYS A 304 -16.25 -3.48 2.73
N GLU A 305 -15.11 -3.94 2.25
CA GLU A 305 -14.91 -4.23 0.83
C GLU A 305 -14.13 -5.53 0.64
N VAL A 306 -14.69 -6.47 -0.12
CA VAL A 306 -14.00 -7.72 -0.44
C VAL A 306 -12.98 -7.48 -1.54
N ILE A 307 -11.72 -7.87 -1.29
CA ILE A 307 -10.63 -7.70 -2.25
C ILE A 307 -10.12 -9.04 -2.82
N TYR A 308 -10.42 -10.17 -2.17
CA TYR A 308 -10.04 -11.50 -2.64
C TYR A 308 -10.97 -12.59 -2.06
N ARG A 309 -11.26 -13.63 -2.84
CA ARG A 309 -12.12 -14.78 -2.46
C ARG A 309 -11.38 -16.10 -2.67
N PHE A 310 -11.63 -17.07 -1.79
CA PHE A 310 -11.05 -18.42 -1.84
C PHE A 310 -11.90 -19.42 -1.04
#